data_AF-A0A0P0GC21-F1
#
_entry.id   AF-A0A0P0GC21-F1
#
_cell.length_a   1.000
_cell.length_b   1.000
_cell.length_c   1.000
_cell.angle_alpha   90.00
_cell.angle_beta   90.00
_cell.angle_gamma   90.00
#
_symmetry.space_group_name_H-M   'P 1'
#
loop_
_entity.id
_entity.type
_entity.pdbx_description
1 polymer ?
#
loop_
_entity_poly.entity_id
_entity_poly.type
_entity_poly.pdbx_seq_one_letter_code
_entity_poly.pdbx_strand_id
1 'polypeptide(L)'
;MCDALTYTLNGNQMIRVDDLVSIGAGNDETDFKDAVKQANEYTYDANGNLTKDLNKGITGITYNCLNLPNAVTFSDGSTTTYIYSADGTKLRTVHKIGSVTTTTDYCGNVIYENNTAKLLLTGEGYISLSDKKYHYYLQDHQGNNR
;
A
#
# COMPACT_ATOMS: atom_id res chain seq x y z
N MET A 1 16.10 -16.28 -13.75
CA MET A 1 15.03 -17.04 -14.44
C MET A 1 14.15 -16.02 -15.14
N CYS A 2 13.53 -16.36 -16.27
CA CYS A 2 12.68 -15.44 -17.02
C CYS A 2 11.25 -15.60 -16.51
N ASP A 3 10.64 -14.50 -16.11
CA ASP A 3 9.24 -14.46 -15.72
C ASP A 3 8.35 -14.85 -16.93
N ALA A 4 7.28 -15.61 -16.68
CA ALA A 4 6.40 -16.16 -17.72
C ALA A 4 4.94 -15.81 -17.43
N LEU A 5 4.67 -14.50 -17.41
CA LEU A 5 3.35 -13.96 -17.10
C LEU A 5 2.41 -13.97 -18.29
N THR A 6 1.17 -14.38 -18.04
CA THR A 6 0.04 -14.17 -18.94
C THR A 6 -1.00 -13.29 -18.27
N TYR A 7 -1.56 -12.36 -19.04
CA TYR A 7 -2.45 -11.32 -18.55
C TYR A 7 -3.82 -11.48 -19.17
N THR A 8 -4.86 -11.45 -18.33
CA THR A 8 -6.25 -11.37 -18.77
C THR A 8 -6.77 -9.97 -18.47
N LEU A 9 -7.28 -9.28 -19.50
CA LEU A 9 -7.75 -7.90 -19.41
C LEU A 9 -9.23 -7.80 -19.81
N ASN A 10 -9.91 -6.78 -19.29
CA ASN A 10 -11.15 -6.26 -19.86
C ASN A 10 -10.94 -4.78 -20.22
N GLY A 11 -10.74 -4.50 -21.51
CA GLY A 11 -10.25 -3.20 -21.95
C GLY A 11 -8.86 -2.92 -21.38
N ASN A 12 -8.74 -1.84 -20.61
CA ASN A 12 -7.51 -1.44 -19.93
C ASN A 12 -7.42 -1.91 -18.46
N GLN A 13 -8.41 -2.67 -17.97
CA GLN A 13 -8.45 -3.18 -16.60
C GLN A 13 -7.88 -4.59 -16.50
N MET A 14 -6.99 -4.82 -15.54
CA MET A 14 -6.45 -6.14 -15.24
C MET A 14 -7.52 -7.02 -14.61
N ILE A 15 -7.70 -8.25 -15.05
CA ILE A 15 -8.63 -9.20 -14.40
C ILE A 15 -7.85 -10.26 -13.63
N ARG A 16 -6.76 -10.76 -14.21
CA ARG A 16 -5.97 -11.88 -13.70
C ARG A 16 -4.58 -11.84 -14.30
N VAL A 17 -3.59 -12.25 -13.51
CA VAL A 17 -2.21 -12.47 -13.97
C VAL A 17 -1.83 -13.88 -13.58
N ASP A 18 -1.47 -14.70 -14.56
CA ASP A 18 -0.93 -16.04 -14.32
C ASP A 18 0.56 -16.09 -14.59
N ASP A 19 1.35 -16.47 -13.61
CA ASP A 19 2.71 -16.97 -13.79
C ASP A 19 2.67 -18.46 -14.13
N LEU A 20 3.20 -18.79 -15.31
CA LEU A 20 3.27 -20.14 -15.84
C LEU A 20 4.50 -20.91 -15.34
N VAL A 21 5.46 -20.24 -14.72
CA VAL A 21 6.67 -20.86 -14.19
C VAL A 21 6.55 -20.94 -12.67
N SER A 22 6.00 -22.05 -12.19
CA SER A 22 5.98 -22.35 -10.75
C SER A 22 7.38 -22.75 -10.27
N ILE A 23 8.25 -21.78 -10.01
CA ILE A 23 9.51 -22.06 -9.32
C ILE A 23 9.14 -22.43 -7.88
N GLY A 24 9.34 -23.69 -7.52
CA GLY A 24 9.16 -24.17 -6.15
C GLY A 24 9.96 -23.32 -5.17
N ALA A 25 9.26 -22.64 -4.25
CA ALA A 25 9.81 -22.04 -3.04
C ALA A 25 11.08 -21.18 -3.22
N GLY A 26 11.23 -20.49 -4.35
CA GLY A 26 12.18 -19.38 -4.52
C GLY A 26 11.53 -18.11 -4.00
N ASN A 27 11.76 -17.80 -2.72
CA ASN A 27 11.21 -16.62 -2.04
C ASN A 27 11.96 -15.34 -2.44
N ASP A 28 12.23 -15.15 -3.73
CA ASP A 28 12.81 -13.91 -4.22
C ASP A 28 11.72 -12.85 -4.07
N GLU A 29 11.96 -11.87 -3.17
CA GLU A 29 10.99 -10.81 -2.82
C GLU A 29 10.61 -9.92 -4.02
N THR A 30 11.29 -10.08 -5.15
CA THR A 30 11.15 -9.25 -6.35
C THR A 30 10.25 -9.84 -7.43
N ASP A 31 9.86 -11.11 -7.34
CA ASP A 31 9.01 -11.77 -8.34
C ASP A 31 7.51 -11.58 -8.06
N PHE A 32 6.71 -11.59 -9.13
CA PHE A 32 5.25 -11.62 -9.00
C PHE A 32 4.80 -12.87 -8.25
N LYS A 33 3.95 -12.69 -7.24
CA LYS A 33 3.41 -13.79 -6.43
C LYS A 33 1.99 -14.08 -6.89
N ASP A 34 1.89 -15.09 -7.73
CA ASP A 34 0.63 -15.65 -8.21
C ASP A 34 0.03 -16.59 -7.16
N ALA A 35 -0.50 -15.98 -6.10
CA ALA A 35 -1.00 -16.69 -4.93
C ALA A 35 -2.41 -17.26 -5.11
N VAL A 36 -3.15 -16.78 -6.11
CA VAL A 36 -4.56 -17.10 -6.32
C VAL A 36 -4.79 -17.40 -7.79
N LYS A 37 -5.56 -18.47 -8.07
CA LYS A 37 -5.94 -18.89 -9.43
C LYS A 37 -7.45 -18.78 -9.61
N GLN A 38 -7.97 -17.57 -9.73
CA GLN A 38 -9.42 -17.31 -9.85
C GLN A 38 -9.73 -16.59 -11.15
N ALA A 39 -10.97 -16.70 -11.64
CA ALA A 39 -11.37 -16.03 -12.88
C ALA A 39 -11.25 -14.48 -12.79
N ASN A 40 -11.43 -13.91 -11.59
CA ASN A 40 -11.32 -12.48 -11.33
C ASN A 40 -10.53 -12.27 -10.03
N GLU A 41 -9.26 -11.89 -10.17
CA GLU A 41 -8.35 -11.62 -9.04
C GLU A 41 -8.26 -10.11 -8.75
N TYR A 42 -8.45 -9.32 -9.79
CA TYR A 42 -8.52 -7.86 -9.74
C TYR A 42 -9.94 -7.43 -10.08
N THR A 43 -10.52 -6.57 -9.25
CA THR A 43 -11.85 -5.98 -9.51
C THR A 43 -11.80 -4.48 -9.34
N TYR A 44 -12.71 -3.76 -9.98
CA TYR A 44 -12.77 -2.30 -9.94
C TYR A 44 -14.18 -1.81 -9.66
N ASP A 45 -14.30 -0.62 -9.10
CA ASP A 45 -15.57 0.10 -9.05
C ASP A 45 -15.87 0.80 -10.39
N ALA A 46 -17.04 1.44 -10.49
CA ALA A 46 -17.48 2.13 -11.71
C ALA A 46 -16.62 3.37 -12.06
N ASN A 47 -15.88 3.92 -11.08
CA ASN A 47 -14.94 5.02 -11.30
C ASN A 47 -13.57 4.51 -11.76
N GLY A 48 -13.38 3.19 -11.85
CA GLY A 48 -12.14 2.56 -12.25
C GLY A 48 -11.13 2.38 -11.11
N ASN A 49 -11.54 2.60 -9.86
CA ASN A 49 -10.67 2.36 -8.71
C ASN A 49 -10.61 0.87 -8.39
N LEU A 50 -9.42 0.36 -8.03
CA LEU A 50 -9.23 -1.05 -7.67
C LEU A 50 -9.97 -1.39 -6.37
N THR A 51 -10.86 -2.38 -6.38
CA THR A 51 -11.61 -2.82 -5.20
C THR A 51 -11.09 -4.11 -4.59
N LYS A 52 -10.34 -4.92 -5.34
CA LYS A 52 -9.70 -6.16 -4.87
C LYS A 52 -8.40 -6.43 -5.62
N ASP A 53 -7.46 -7.06 -4.93
CA ASP A 53 -6.25 -7.68 -5.47
C ASP A 53 -6.00 -8.95 -4.66
N LEU A 54 -6.53 -10.07 -5.15
CA LEU A 54 -6.51 -11.33 -4.40
C LEU A 54 -5.10 -11.92 -4.30
N ASN A 55 -4.20 -11.62 -5.24
CA ASN A 55 -2.80 -12.04 -5.19
C ASN A 55 -2.04 -11.37 -4.04
N LYS A 56 -2.47 -10.16 -3.62
CA LYS A 56 -1.99 -9.48 -2.41
C LYS A 56 -2.84 -9.73 -1.17
N GLY A 57 -3.82 -10.65 -1.25
CA GLY A 57 -4.77 -10.91 -0.17
C GLY A 57 -5.73 -9.75 0.12
N ILE A 58 -5.82 -8.74 -0.76
CA ILE A 58 -6.73 -7.60 -0.58
C ILE A 58 -8.13 -8.01 -1.05
N THR A 59 -9.03 -8.16 -0.08
CA THR A 59 -10.41 -8.63 -0.32
C THR A 59 -11.41 -7.49 -0.46
N GLY A 60 -11.01 -6.27 -0.11
CA GLY A 60 -11.83 -5.08 -0.29
C GLY A 60 -11.04 -3.78 -0.17
N ILE A 61 -11.34 -2.82 -1.03
CA ILE A 61 -10.95 -1.42 -0.90
C ILE A 61 -12.22 -0.58 -1.06
N THR A 62 -12.41 0.35 -0.13
CA THR A 62 -13.48 1.36 -0.20
C THR A 62 -12.86 2.72 -0.44
N TYR A 63 -13.61 3.60 -1.09
CA TYR A 63 -13.15 4.93 -1.49
C TYR A 63 -14.08 6.00 -0.94
N ASN A 64 -13.53 7.19 -0.68
CA ASN A 64 -14.31 8.37 -0.33
C ASN A 64 -14.77 9.13 -1.60
N CYS A 65 -15.47 10.25 -1.42
CA CYS A 65 -15.97 11.07 -2.53
C CYS A 65 -14.88 11.74 -3.39
N LEU A 66 -13.62 11.73 -2.94
CA LEU A 66 -12.46 12.22 -3.70
C LEU A 66 -11.75 11.08 -4.47
N ASN A 67 -12.34 9.87 -4.52
CA ASN A 67 -11.71 8.65 -5.01
C ASN A 67 -10.39 8.29 -4.29
N LEU A 68 -10.23 8.72 -3.03
CA LEU A 68 -9.10 8.31 -2.19
C LEU A 68 -9.48 7.05 -1.38
N PRO A 69 -8.57 6.07 -1.20
CA PRO A 69 -8.84 4.89 -0.40
C PRO A 69 -9.22 5.26 1.04
N ASN A 70 -10.39 4.83 1.49
CA ASN A 70 -10.88 5.05 2.85
C ASN A 70 -10.54 3.87 3.77
N ALA A 71 -10.70 2.64 3.27
CA ALA A 71 -10.36 1.42 4.00
C ALA A 71 -9.89 0.31 3.04
N VAL A 72 -8.90 -0.46 3.49
CA VAL A 72 -8.38 -1.67 2.83
C VAL A 72 -8.53 -2.83 3.80
N THR A 73 -9.12 -3.94 3.34
CA THR A 73 -9.34 -5.16 4.11
C THR A 73 -8.58 -6.31 3.48
N PHE A 74 -7.88 -7.08 4.31
CA PHE A 74 -7.09 -8.23 3.90
C PHE A 74 -7.78 -9.55 4.27
N SER A 75 -7.40 -10.64 3.62
CA SER A 75 -7.98 -11.98 3.81
C SER A 75 -7.74 -12.56 5.20
N ASP A 76 -6.70 -12.11 5.91
CA ASP A 76 -6.39 -12.45 7.30
C ASP A 76 -7.23 -11.65 8.32
N GLY A 77 -8.10 -10.75 7.85
CA GLY A 77 -8.90 -9.85 8.68
C GLY A 77 -8.17 -8.57 9.12
N SER A 78 -6.90 -8.40 8.73
CA SER A 78 -6.17 -7.16 8.93
C SER A 78 -6.82 -6.03 8.12
N THR A 79 -6.70 -4.80 8.62
CA THR A 79 -7.27 -3.62 7.95
C THR A 79 -6.30 -2.44 7.98
N THR A 80 -6.41 -1.58 6.97
CA THR A 80 -5.82 -0.25 6.99
C THR A 80 -6.91 0.77 6.69
N THR A 81 -7.06 1.80 7.53
CA THR A 81 -8.02 2.88 7.32
C THR A 81 -7.33 4.23 7.28
N TYR A 82 -7.94 5.18 6.58
CA TYR A 82 -7.35 6.49 6.33
C TYR A 82 -8.34 7.60 6.65
N ILE A 83 -7.83 8.71 7.17
CA ILE A 83 -8.58 9.96 7.32
C ILE A 83 -7.87 11.03 6.51
N TYR A 84 -8.66 11.81 5.78
CA TYR A 84 -8.19 12.91 4.95
C TYR A 84 -8.91 14.21 5.34
N SER A 85 -8.26 15.34 5.11
CA SER A 85 -8.92 16.64 5.04
C SER A 85 -9.74 16.77 3.75
N ALA A 86 -10.55 17.82 3.68
CA ALA A 86 -11.42 18.09 2.54
C ALA A 86 -10.65 18.35 1.22
N ASP A 87 -9.38 18.75 1.29
CA ASP A 87 -8.50 18.93 0.14
C ASP A 87 -7.75 17.65 -0.28
N GLY A 88 -7.98 16.54 0.42
CA GLY A 88 -7.34 15.25 0.15
C GLY A 88 -6.01 15.04 0.87
N THR A 89 -5.54 15.97 1.72
CA THR A 89 -4.35 15.75 2.55
C THR A 89 -4.60 14.62 3.55
N LYS A 90 -3.71 13.63 3.60
CA LYS A 90 -3.83 12.51 4.54
C LYS A 90 -3.49 12.99 5.96
N LEU A 91 -4.40 12.78 6.89
CA LEU A 91 -4.28 13.20 8.29
C LEU A 91 -3.96 12.01 9.22
N ARG A 92 -4.48 10.82 8.90
CA ARG A 92 -4.26 9.62 9.72
C ARG A 92 -4.25 8.36 8.88
N THR A 93 -3.43 7.41 9.30
CA THR A 93 -3.52 5.99 8.91
C THR A 93 -3.69 5.15 10.17
N VAL A 94 -4.57 4.16 10.16
CA VAL A 94 -4.68 3.15 11.22
C VAL A 94 -4.50 1.78 10.61
N HIS A 95 -3.47 1.06 11.04
CA HIS A 95 -3.23 -0.33 10.70
C HIS A 95 -3.69 -1.21 11.87
N LYS A 96 -4.52 -2.21 11.58
CA LYS A 96 -4.93 -3.23 12.55
C LYS A 96 -4.56 -4.61 12.03
N ILE A 97 -3.73 -5.32 12.78
CA ILE A 97 -3.27 -6.67 12.47
C ILE A 97 -3.55 -7.53 13.70
N GLY A 98 -4.52 -8.46 13.59
CA GLY A 98 -5.04 -9.19 14.74
C GLY A 98 -5.52 -8.25 15.85
N SER A 99 -4.90 -8.34 17.03
CA SER A 99 -5.19 -7.47 18.18
C SER A 99 -4.34 -6.20 18.24
N VAL A 100 -3.31 -6.08 17.39
CA VAL A 100 -2.40 -4.93 17.40
C VAL A 100 -2.96 -3.82 16.52
N THR A 101 -2.95 -2.59 17.04
CA THR A 101 -3.35 -1.40 16.28
C THR A 101 -2.22 -0.37 16.33
N THR A 102 -1.80 0.10 15.17
CA THR A 102 -0.84 1.19 15.01
C THR A 102 -1.55 2.36 14.35
N THR A 103 -1.60 3.50 15.04
CA THR A 103 -2.14 4.74 14.51
C THR A 103 -1.00 5.68 14.18
N THR A 104 -0.96 6.16 12.94
CA THR A 104 -0.02 7.18 12.48
C THR A 104 -0.77 8.47 12.17
N ASP A 105 -0.42 9.55 12.83
CA ASP A 105 -0.99 10.88 12.60
C ASP A 105 0.02 11.78 11.88
N TYR A 106 -0.46 12.51 10.87
CA TYR A 106 0.32 13.43 10.05
C TYR A 106 -0.07 14.86 10.41
N CYS A 107 0.75 15.53 11.22
CA CYS A 107 0.49 16.86 11.76
C CYS A 107 1.48 17.87 11.15
N GLY A 108 1.26 18.23 9.89
CA GLY A 108 2.21 19.03 9.12
C GLY A 108 3.54 18.28 8.98
N ASN A 109 4.63 18.86 9.48
CA ASN A 109 5.96 18.24 9.39
C ASN A 109 6.22 17.21 10.50
N VAL A 110 5.32 17.02 11.47
CA VAL A 110 5.52 16.04 12.55
C VAL A 110 4.66 14.80 12.31
N ILE A 111 5.28 13.63 12.37
CA ILE A 111 4.59 12.34 12.30
C ILE A 111 4.58 11.72 13.68
N TYR A 112 3.38 11.36 14.16
CA TYR A 112 3.18 10.65 15.41
C TYR A 112 2.81 9.21 15.11
N GLU A 113 3.28 8.29 15.95
CA GLU A 113 2.84 6.91 15.99
C GLU A 113 2.35 6.60 17.40
N ASN A 114 1.10 6.14 17.53
CA ASN A 114 0.45 5.85 18.80
C ASN A 114 0.59 7.03 19.79
N ASN A 115 0.29 8.24 19.31
CA ASN A 115 0.41 9.52 20.04
C ASN A 115 1.84 9.92 20.46
N THR A 116 2.87 9.20 20.01
CA THR A 116 4.28 9.55 20.28
C THR A 116 4.90 10.15 19.03
N ALA A 117 5.50 11.34 19.15
CA ALA A 117 6.19 11.96 18.03
C ALA A 117 7.39 11.09 17.60
N LYS A 118 7.40 10.65 16.34
CA LYS A 118 8.45 9.77 15.80
C LYS A 118 9.40 10.51 14.88
N LEU A 119 8.85 11.31 13.96
CA LEU A 119 9.62 11.96 12.90
C LEU A 119 9.29 13.45 12.85
N LEU A 120 10.30 14.27 12.60
CA LEU A 120 10.15 15.64 12.12
C LEU A 120 10.71 15.72 10.70
N LEU A 121 9.83 15.92 9.72
CA LEU A 121 10.18 16.05 8.31
C LEU A 121 10.92 17.37 8.06
N THR A 122 11.93 17.30 7.18
CA THR A 122 12.69 18.45 6.68
C THR A 122 12.67 18.46 5.16
N GLY A 123 13.15 19.52 4.52
CA GLY A 123 13.21 19.60 3.06
C GLY A 123 14.10 18.52 2.42
N GLU A 124 15.12 18.06 3.14
CA GLU A 124 16.16 17.15 2.63
C GLU A 124 16.04 15.73 3.23
N GLY A 125 15.04 15.47 4.07
CA GLY A 125 15.01 14.25 4.89
C GLY A 125 14.09 14.33 6.09
N TYR A 126 14.55 13.79 7.21
CA TYR A 126 13.82 13.83 8.48
C TYR A 126 14.76 13.67 9.67
N ILE A 127 14.25 14.07 10.84
CA ILE A 127 14.88 13.82 12.14
C ILE A 127 14.09 12.72 12.83
N SER A 128 14.78 11.64 13.22
CA SER A 128 14.23 10.64 14.14
C SER A 128 14.22 11.23 15.55
N LEU A 129 13.04 11.41 16.14
CA LEU A 129 12.88 12.14 17.40
C LEU A 129 13.23 11.30 18.63
N SER A 130 13.23 9.97 18.51
CA SER A 130 13.59 9.05 19.59
C SER A 130 15.08 9.11 19.93
N ASP A 131 15.93 9.19 18.91
CA ASP A 131 17.39 9.19 19.04
C ASP A 131 18.06 10.47 18.52
N LYS A 132 17.26 11.44 18.05
CA LYS A 132 17.68 12.77 17.56
C LYS A 132 18.66 12.70 16.39
N LYS A 133 18.57 11.66 15.56
CA LYS A 133 19.41 11.51 14.38
C LYS A 133 18.79 12.18 13.15
N TYR A 134 19.65 12.79 12.34
CA TYR A 134 19.29 13.29 11.02
C TYR A 134 19.46 12.20 9.98
N HIS A 135 18.44 12.04 9.15
CA HIS A 135 18.43 11.17 7.99
C HIS A 135 18.20 12.05 6.76
N TYR A 136 19.00 11.84 5.71
CA TYR A 136 18.90 12.58 4.46
C TYR A 136 18.43 11.65 3.35
N TYR A 137 17.59 12.14 2.47
CA TYR A 137 17.17 11.39 1.30
C TYR A 137 18.24 11.46 0.22
N LEU A 138 18.64 10.31 -0.30
CA LEU A 138 19.34 10.22 -1.59
C LEU A 138 18.28 10.01 -2.66
N GLN A 139 18.04 11.02 -3.50
CA GLN A 139 16.97 10.96 -4.49
C GLN A 139 17.53 10.74 -5.89
N ASP A 140 16.84 9.92 -6.68
CA ASP A 140 17.07 9.87 -8.12
C ASP A 140 16.44 11.08 -8.84
N HIS A 141 16.66 11.18 -10.16
CA HIS A 141 16.14 12.28 -10.96
C HIS A 141 14.60 12.39 -11.01
N GLN A 142 13.87 11.36 -10.55
CA GLN A 142 12.41 11.36 -10.44
C GLN A 142 11.93 11.65 -9.02
N GLY A 143 12.85 11.92 -8.08
CA GLY A 143 12.55 12.20 -6.69
C GLY A 143 12.31 10.94 -5.84
N ASN A 144 12.61 9.74 -6.34
CA ASN A 144 12.50 8.53 -5.53
C ASN A 144 13.69 8.40 -4.59
N ASN A 145 13.42 8.12 -3.33
CA ASN A 145 14.45 7.84 -2.33
C ASN A 145 15.17 6.51 -2.65
N ARG A 146 16.49 6.48 -2.49
CA ARG A 146 17.40 5.35 -2.75
C ARG A 146 18.19 4.97 -1.51
#